data_AF-A0A519REV8-F1
#
_entry.id   AF-A0A519REV8-F1
#
_cell.length_a   1.000
_cell.length_b   1.000
_cell.length_c   1.000
_cell.angle_alpha   90.00
_cell.angle_beta   90.00
_cell.angle_gamma   90.00
#
_symmetry.space_group_name_H-M   'P 1'
#
loop_
_entity.id
_entity.type
_entity.pdbx_description
1 polymer ?
#
loop_
_entity_poly.entity_id
_entity_poly.type
_entity_poly.pdbx_seq_one_letter_code
_entity_poly.pdbx_strand_id
1 'polypeptide(L)' 'PEIRQYYLRKTDEGKNEMLVINNVCNKLIHQIFSCVQRKEKYKDFYTSLVA' A
#
# COMPACT_ATOMS: atom_id res chain seq x y z
N PRO A 1 4.23 -4.76 3.65
CA PRO A 1 5.33 -3.81 3.94
C PRO A 1 5.00 -2.33 3.69
N GLU A 2 4.81 -1.94 2.42
CA GLU A 2 4.95 -0.53 2.00
C GLU A 2 3.86 0.40 2.55
N ILE A 3 2.61 -0.06 2.65
CA ILE A 3 1.49 0.79 3.06
C ILE A 3 1.60 1.20 4.54
N ARG A 4 1.97 0.27 5.43
CA ARG A 4 2.17 0.57 6.86
C ARG A 4 3.35 1.50 7.07
N GLN A 5 4.46 1.26 6.38
CA GLN A 5 5.62 2.15 6.43
C GLN A 5 5.30 3.55 5.87
N TYR A 6 4.48 3.62 4.81
CA TYR A 6 3.98 4.89 4.29
C TYR A 6 3.14 5.64 5.33
N TYR A 7 2.21 4.95 6.00
CA TYR A 7 1.40 5.54 7.07
C TYR A 7 2.30 6.14 8.16
N LEU A 8 3.18 5.32 8.75
CA LEU A 8 4.05 5.74 9.85
C LEU A 8 4.93 6.92 9.45
N ARG A 9 5.55 6.89 8.27
CA ARG A 9 6.36 8.00 7.77
C ARG A 9 5.55 9.28 7.60
N LYS A 10 4.33 9.20 7.07
CA LYS A 10 3.49 10.38 6.82
C LYS A 10 2.92 10.98 8.10
N THR A 11 2.63 10.15 9.08
CA THR A 11 2.23 10.61 10.41
C THR A 11 3.42 11.26 11.14
N ASP A 12 4.62 10.68 11.03
CA ASP A 12 5.86 11.24 11.61
C ASP A 12 6.26 12.59 10.98
N GLU A 13 5.99 12.78 9.69
CA GLU A 13 6.12 14.08 9.00
C GLU A 13 5.12 15.16 9.51
N GLY A 14 4.24 14.84 10.48
CA GLY A 14 3.27 15.77 11.07
C GLY A 14 2.02 16.02 10.21
N LYS A 15 1.72 15.16 9.24
CA LYS A 15 0.53 15.30 8.41
C LYS A 15 -0.74 14.91 9.18
N ASN A 16 -1.85 15.55 8.83
CA ASN A 16 -3.15 15.22 9.40
C ASN A 16 -3.50 13.74 9.14
N GLU A 17 -3.83 13.02 10.21
CA GLU A 17 -4.08 11.58 10.18
C GLU A 17 -5.18 11.18 9.19
N MET A 18 -6.26 11.97 9.08
CA MET A 18 -7.35 11.70 8.15
C MET A 18 -6.88 11.78 6.69
N LEU A 19 -5.99 12.72 6.36
CA LEU A 19 -5.38 12.80 5.03
C LEU A 19 -4.45 11.62 4.76
N VAL A 20 -3.71 11.16 5.77
CA VAL A 20 -2.82 10.00 5.64
C VAL A 20 -3.63 8.72 5.40
N ILE A 21 -4.73 8.53 6.14
CA ILE A 21 -5.65 7.40 5.95
C ILE A 21 -6.28 7.45 4.55
N ASN A 22 -6.76 8.62 4.10
CA ASN A 22 -7.30 8.78 2.75
C ASN A 22 -6.27 8.36 1.67
N ASN A 23 -5.02 8.79 1.84
CA ASN A 23 -3.94 8.40 0.94
C ASN A 23 -3.66 6.89 0.96
N VAL A 24 -3.75 6.25 2.12
CA VAL A 24 -3.60 4.79 2.27
C VAL A 24 -4.73 4.06 1.54
N CYS A 25 -5.98 4.45 1.74
CA CYS A 25 -7.12 3.86 1.05
C CYS A 25 -6.99 3.97 -0.46
N ASN A 26 -6.62 5.15 -0.98
CA ASN A 26 -6.41 5.34 -2.42
C ASN A 26 -5.32 4.43 -2.96
N LYS A 27 -4.20 4.25 -2.24
CA LYS A 27 -3.14 3.30 -2.64
C LYS A 27 -3.63 1.86 -2.72
N LEU A 28 -4.47 1.42 -1.77
CA LEU A 28 -5.05 0.08 -1.80
C LEU A 28 -6.02 -0.10 -2.98
N ILE A 29 -6.89 0.89 -3.23
CA ILE A 29 -7.83 0.84 -4.37
C ILE A 29 -7.09 0.76 -5.70
N HIS A 30 -6.05 1.57 -5.90
CA HIS A 30 -5.23 1.50 -7.12
C HIS A 30 -4.57 0.14 -7.30
N GLN A 31 -4.08 -0.47 -6.21
CA GLN A 31 -3.45 -1.78 -6.26
C GLN A 31 -4.45 -2.88 -6.63
N ILE A 32 -5.63 -2.88 -6.00
CA ILE A 32 -6.73 -3.80 -6.33
C ILE A 32 -7.15 -3.62 -7.79
N PHE A 33 -7.35 -2.38 -8.22
CA PHE A 33 -7.74 -2.06 -9.59
C PHE A 33 -6.71 -2.58 -10.60
N SER A 34 -5.41 -2.41 -10.33
CA SER A 34 -4.35 -2.93 -11.19
C SER A 34 -4.36 -4.46 -11.27
N CYS A 35 -4.64 -5.16 -10.17
CA CYS A 35 -4.75 -6.63 -10.17
C CYS A 35 -5.96 -7.09 -11.00
N VAL A 36 -7.11 -6.47 -10.80
CA VAL A 36 -8.35 -6.77 -11.55
C VAL A 36 -8.15 -6.51 -13.04
N GLN A 37 -7.57 -5.36 -13.40
CA GLN A 37 -7.31 -5.00 -14.79
C GLN A 37 -6.38 -6.00 -15.50
N ARG A 38 -5.37 -6.50 -14.79
CA ARG A 38 -4.43 -7.51 -15.32
C ARG A 38 -4.98 -8.94 -15.27
N LYS A 39 -6.14 -9.16 -14.63
CA LYS A 39 -6.68 -10.49 -14.30
C LYS A 39 -5.66 -11.37 -13.57
N GLU A 40 -4.79 -10.74 -12.78
CA GLU A 40 -3.75 -11.40 -12.00
C GLU A 40 -4.12 -11.35 -10.52
N LYS A 41 -3.81 -12.43 -9.79
CA LYS A 41 -3.89 -12.42 -8.33
C LYS A 41 -2.84 -11.46 -7.77
N TYR A 42 -3.16 -10.85 -6.64
CA TYR A 42 -2.18 -10.07 -5.88
C TYR A 42 -0.98 -10.96 -5.56
N LYS A 43 0.20 -10.52 -6.01
CA LYS A 43 1.47 -11.17 -5.72
C LYS A 43 2.04 -10.49 -4.48
N ASP A 44 2.03 -11.20 -3.37
CA ASP A 44 2.67 -10.71 -2.17
C ASP A 44 4.19 -10.83 -2.33
N PHE A 45 4.89 -9.69 -2.31
CA PHE A 45 6.33 -9.61 -2.54
C PHE A 45 7.17 -10.21 -1.39
N TYR A 46 6.57 -10.79 -0.34
CA TYR A 46 7.30 -11.49 0.73
C TYR A 46 7.59 -12.96 0.44
N THR A 47 7.36 -13.46 -0.78
CA THR A 47 8.06 -14.69 -1.19
C THR A 47 9.51 -14.33 -1.41
N SER A 48 10.25 -14.25 -0.31
CA SER A 48 11.69 -14.24 -0.32
C SER A 48 12.11 -15.52 -1.02
N LEU A 49 12.60 -15.41 -2.25
CA LEU A 49 13.55 -16.37 -2.80
C LEU A 49 14.81 -16.25 -1.93
N VAL A 50 14.76 -16.81 -0.71
CA VAL A 50 15.97 -17.24 -0.01
C VAL A 50 16.22 -18.64 -0.53
N ALA A 51 17.04 -18.72 -1.57
CA ALA A 51 17.78 -19.93 -1.90
C ALA A 51 19.10 -19.92 -1.11
#